data_AF-A0A1H0DYN3-F1
#
_entry.id   AF-A0A1H0DYN3-F1
#
_cell.length_a   1.000
_cell.length_b   1.000
_cell.length_c   1.000
_cell.angle_alpha   90.00
_cell.angle_beta   90.00
_cell.angle_gamma   90.00
#
_symmetry.space_group_name_H-M   'P 1'
#
loop_
_entity.id
_entity.type
_entity.pdbx_description
1 polymer ?
#
loop_
_entity_poly.entity_id
_entity_poly.type
_entity_poly.pdbx_seq_one_letter_code
_entity_poly.pdbx_strand_id
1 'polypeptide(L)'
;MVALIAVLTAMRMVYAGVMELRTDEAYYWTWSKESALSFLDHPPGIAWMIRFGTTLFGDTNLGVRFGGIVAMLVTQVLLADIVRRVTHDFRAVVFAVLMPEAALYYGLLMAKVAPDTAMIPCAVAMLWALVRLKESDHPRWWLAAGLFAGLALLSKFTAVMLAPAVLAFALVPDWRRRWLLSPYPWLAALIAVIVFLPVLIWNAEHDWASFRFQFVRAVADHELSFRTVGDFFGLQFGLVGFVLLPVVLSGMTLTAWRGYRSREPVAILLSTAVLVPFLYFFWKSLTLRVGDTWPMFLWPAGFAATAINLFMLSREGWPDWMVKSSFGWARLAVISGIAFVVAVFFYYVAAPWNFIGRADPVGGEAGFEQVVTRARDQLQKTGATWIATTDYRTYAMLRWYFNGSGVPVVQINERGRFQDFRDPGMADIKDHTGLYVAREPDDQLPLWGLTTAKRQPLERVERSWRGIVMDTYALEKITGWTPDLSPPPDSPLFRWRVLAGTVGGEDSRCHCERSNPSCRVG
;
A
#
# COMPACT_ATOMS: atom_id res chain seq x y z
N MET A 1 -26.87 -0.30 -12.26
CA MET A 1 -25.83 -0.02 -11.25
C MET A 1 -25.46 -1.26 -10.46
N VAL A 2 -26.37 -1.86 -9.68
CA VAL A 2 -26.06 -3.03 -8.83
C VAL A 2 -25.44 -4.18 -9.63
N ALA A 3 -26.03 -4.54 -10.77
CA ALA A 3 -25.48 -5.57 -11.67
C ALA A 3 -24.05 -5.25 -12.15
N LEU A 4 -23.75 -3.98 -12.47
CA LEU A 4 -22.42 -3.55 -12.88
C LEU A 4 -21.40 -3.69 -11.74
N ILE A 5 -21.74 -3.25 -10.53
CA ILE A 5 -20.90 -3.39 -9.34
C ILE A 5 -20.66 -4.87 -9.03
N ALA A 6 -21.69 -5.72 -9.17
CA ALA A 6 -21.57 -7.16 -8.98
C ALA A 6 -20.60 -7.78 -10.00
N VAL A 7 -20.69 -7.40 -11.27
CA VAL A 7 -19.76 -7.84 -12.32
C VAL A 7 -18.33 -7.39 -12.03
N LEU A 8 -18.11 -6.11 -11.70
CA LEU A 8 -16.77 -5.59 -11.39
C LEU A 8 -16.18 -6.23 -10.12
N THR A 9 -17.02 -6.53 -9.14
CA THR A 9 -16.61 -7.26 -7.92
C THR A 9 -16.25 -8.70 -8.25
N ALA A 10 -17.02 -9.38 -9.11
CA ALA A 10 -16.67 -10.71 -9.60
C ALA A 10 -15.33 -10.70 -10.36
N MET A 11 -15.08 -9.70 -11.19
CA MET A 11 -13.78 -9.51 -11.86
C MET A 11 -12.64 -9.34 -10.84
N ARG A 12 -12.83 -8.52 -9.80
CA ARG A 12 -11.86 -8.38 -8.70
C ARG A 12 -11.61 -9.70 -7.97
N MET A 13 -12.65 -10.48 -7.69
CA MET A 13 -12.52 -11.82 -7.08
C MET A 13 -11.71 -12.77 -7.97
N VAL A 14 -12.00 -12.79 -9.28
CA VAL A 14 -11.23 -13.59 -10.25
C VAL A 14 -9.77 -13.16 -10.25
N TYR A 15 -9.49 -11.86 -10.40
CA TYR A 15 -8.13 -11.32 -10.37
C TYR A 15 -7.40 -11.70 -9.08
N ALA A 16 -8.07 -11.56 -7.92
CA ALA A 16 -7.51 -11.91 -6.62
C ALA A 16 -7.15 -13.39 -6.50
N GLY A 17 -7.95 -14.29 -7.08
CA GLY A 17 -7.73 -15.73 -7.00
C GLY A 17 -6.68 -16.25 -7.99
N VAL A 18 -6.68 -15.75 -9.23
CA VAL A 18 -5.85 -16.32 -10.31
C VAL A 18 -4.44 -15.73 -10.37
N MET A 19 -4.26 -14.47 -9.98
CA MET A 19 -2.95 -13.83 -10.04
C MET A 19 -2.06 -14.30 -8.90
N GLU A 20 -0.78 -14.55 -9.17
CA GLU A 20 0.21 -14.83 -8.11
C GLU A 20 0.33 -13.67 -7.14
N LEU A 21 0.69 -13.96 -5.89
CA LEU A 21 1.00 -12.92 -4.91
C LEU A 21 2.18 -12.08 -5.36
N ARG A 22 2.05 -10.77 -5.14
CA ARG A 22 3.17 -9.85 -5.25
C ARG A 22 4.10 -9.99 -4.04
N THR A 23 5.34 -9.56 -4.22
CA THR A 23 6.39 -9.63 -3.20
C THR A 23 5.98 -8.94 -1.89
N ASP A 24 5.37 -7.76 -1.99
CA ASP A 24 4.82 -7.05 -0.83
C ASP A 24 3.68 -7.82 -0.16
N GLU A 25 2.79 -8.47 -0.93
CA GLU A 25 1.67 -9.24 -0.39
C GLU A 25 2.16 -10.49 0.36
N ALA A 26 3.16 -11.19 -0.20
CA ALA A 26 3.82 -12.31 0.48
C ALA A 26 4.55 -11.85 1.76
N TYR A 27 5.07 -10.61 1.77
CA TYR A 27 5.74 -10.03 2.93
C TYR A 27 4.73 -9.67 4.04
N TYR A 28 3.59 -9.07 3.69
CA TYR A 28 2.53 -8.83 4.68
C TYR A 28 1.82 -10.12 5.11
N TRP A 29 1.75 -11.13 4.24
CA TRP A 29 1.33 -12.47 4.63
C TRP A 29 2.29 -13.07 5.64
N THR A 30 3.60 -12.85 5.49
CA THR A 30 4.60 -13.30 6.45
C THR A 30 4.31 -12.72 7.84
N TRP A 31 4.02 -11.43 7.92
CA TRP A 31 3.62 -10.77 9.16
C TRP A 31 2.33 -11.33 9.75
N SER A 32 1.37 -11.69 8.90
CA SER A 32 0.11 -12.28 9.32
C SER A 32 0.26 -13.62 10.06
N LYS A 33 1.46 -14.24 10.02
CA LYS A 33 1.79 -15.48 10.74
C LYS A 33 2.48 -15.27 12.08
N GLU A 34 2.81 -14.03 12.42
CA GLU A 34 3.52 -13.68 13.65
C GLU A 34 2.59 -13.03 14.68
N SER A 35 3.02 -12.94 15.93
CA SER A 35 2.25 -12.35 17.04
C SER A 35 2.77 -10.99 17.50
N ALA A 36 3.70 -10.39 16.74
CA ALA A 36 4.26 -9.08 17.02
C ALA A 36 3.18 -7.98 17.07
N LEU A 37 3.36 -7.04 18.00
CA LEU A 37 2.44 -5.90 18.18
C LEU A 37 2.53 -4.88 17.03
N SER A 38 3.67 -4.79 16.35
CA SER A 38 3.90 -4.00 15.15
C SER A 38 5.08 -4.56 14.36
N PHE A 39 5.32 -4.03 13.16
CA PHE A 39 6.44 -4.40 12.30
C PHE A 39 7.27 -3.18 11.94
N LEU A 40 8.52 -3.39 11.52
CA LEU A 40 9.45 -2.30 11.18
C LEU A 40 8.84 -1.34 10.15
N ASP A 41 8.36 -1.86 9.02
CA ASP A 41 7.88 -1.01 7.94
C ASP A 41 6.50 -0.40 8.23
N HIS A 42 5.56 -1.14 8.82
CA HIS A 42 4.19 -0.68 9.02
C HIS A 42 3.51 -1.25 10.28
N PRO A 43 2.47 -0.56 10.80
CA PRO A 43 1.56 -1.07 11.83
C PRO A 43 0.88 -2.40 11.46
N PRO A 44 0.30 -3.14 12.42
CA PRO A 44 -0.15 -4.52 12.22
C PRO A 44 -1.47 -4.67 11.44
N GLY A 45 -2.21 -3.60 11.17
CA GLY A 45 -3.56 -3.67 10.58
C GLY A 45 -3.63 -4.46 9.27
N ILE A 46 -2.59 -4.38 8.44
CA ILE A 46 -2.51 -5.16 7.20
C ILE A 46 -2.37 -6.66 7.45
N ALA A 47 -1.55 -7.04 8.43
CA ALA A 47 -1.32 -8.41 8.83
C ALA A 47 -2.60 -9.04 9.40
N TRP A 48 -3.37 -8.28 10.19
CA TRP A 48 -4.67 -8.73 10.72
C TRP A 48 -5.71 -8.90 9.63
N MET A 49 -5.75 -8.00 8.65
CA MET A 49 -6.66 -8.12 7.50
C MET A 49 -6.35 -9.36 6.64
N ILE A 50 -5.06 -9.65 6.41
CA ILE A 50 -4.63 -10.88 5.71
C ILE A 50 -4.96 -12.12 6.54
N ARG A 51 -4.73 -12.08 7.87
CA ARG A 51 -5.10 -13.19 8.76
C ARG A 51 -6.60 -13.47 8.69
N PHE A 52 -7.45 -12.44 8.71
CA PHE A 52 -8.89 -12.60 8.53
C PHE A 52 -9.24 -13.36 7.23
N GLY A 53 -8.69 -12.95 6.09
CA GLY A 53 -8.98 -13.64 4.83
C GLY A 53 -8.43 -15.07 4.77
N THR A 54 -7.20 -15.29 5.25
CA THR A 54 -6.58 -16.63 5.26
C THR A 54 -7.22 -17.59 6.26
N THR A 55 -7.87 -17.10 7.33
CA THR A 55 -8.68 -17.96 8.21
C THR A 55 -9.94 -18.49 7.53
N LEU A 56 -10.47 -17.79 6.53
CA LEU A 56 -11.69 -18.18 5.81
C LEU A 56 -11.39 -19.06 4.59
N PHE A 57 -10.31 -18.76 3.86
CA PHE A 57 -9.99 -19.40 2.57
C PHE A 57 -8.62 -20.10 2.54
N GLY A 58 -7.98 -20.27 3.70
CA GLY A 58 -6.63 -20.83 3.81
C GLY A 58 -5.54 -19.89 3.27
N ASP A 59 -4.31 -20.40 3.25
CA ASP A 59 -3.16 -19.74 2.61
C ASP A 59 -3.23 -19.86 1.08
N THR A 60 -4.22 -19.18 0.51
CA THR A 60 -4.45 -19.07 -0.94
C THR A 60 -4.32 -17.61 -1.40
N ASN A 61 -4.10 -17.39 -2.70
CA ASN A 61 -4.05 -16.03 -3.28
C ASN A 61 -5.32 -15.24 -2.94
N LEU A 62 -6.48 -15.89 -3.04
CA LEU A 62 -7.76 -15.30 -2.65
C LEU A 62 -7.84 -15.03 -1.14
N GLY A 63 -7.40 -15.96 -0.30
CA GLY A 63 -7.40 -15.78 1.15
C GLY A 63 -6.59 -14.57 1.60
N VAL A 64 -5.41 -14.34 1.03
CA VAL A 64 -4.60 -13.15 1.32
C VAL A 64 -5.30 -11.86 0.91
N ARG A 65 -6.03 -11.89 -0.21
CA ARG A 65 -6.64 -10.71 -0.84
C ARG A 65 -8.08 -10.43 -0.42
N PHE A 66 -8.75 -11.39 0.20
CA PHE A 66 -10.17 -11.32 0.50
C PHE A 66 -10.55 -10.10 1.36
N GLY A 67 -9.72 -9.78 2.35
CA GLY A 67 -9.92 -8.59 3.19
C GLY A 67 -9.95 -7.28 2.37
N GLY A 68 -9.19 -7.18 1.29
CA GLY A 68 -9.22 -6.02 0.39
C GLY A 68 -10.52 -5.88 -0.40
N ILE A 69 -11.13 -7.01 -0.77
CA ILE A 69 -12.42 -7.03 -1.46
C ILE A 69 -13.54 -6.54 -0.51
N VAL A 70 -13.50 -6.97 0.74
CA VAL A 70 -14.41 -6.48 1.80
C VAL A 70 -14.16 -5.00 2.08
N ALA A 71 -12.90 -4.57 2.16
CA ALA A 71 -12.54 -3.16 2.37
C ALA A 71 -13.08 -2.24 1.27
N MET A 72 -13.06 -2.69 0.01
CA MET A 72 -13.65 -1.96 -1.12
C MET A 72 -15.17 -1.81 -0.96
N LEU A 73 -15.88 -2.89 -0.61
CA LEU A 73 -17.32 -2.84 -0.36
C LEU A 73 -17.67 -1.88 0.78
N VAL A 74 -16.98 -1.98 1.91
CA VAL A 74 -17.18 -1.09 3.07
C VAL A 74 -16.95 0.36 2.68
N THR A 75 -15.88 0.63 1.93
CA THR A 75 -15.56 1.98 1.44
C THR A 75 -16.69 2.53 0.56
N GLN A 76 -17.20 1.73 -0.40
CA GLN A 76 -18.30 2.16 -1.27
C GLN A 76 -19.60 2.43 -0.52
N VAL A 77 -19.95 1.59 0.46
CA VAL A 77 -21.16 1.80 1.28
C VAL A 77 -21.05 3.09 2.10
N LEU A 78 -19.89 3.35 2.69
CA LEU A 78 -19.66 4.58 3.45
C LEU A 78 -19.67 5.83 2.56
N LEU A 79 -19.04 5.77 1.37
CA LEU A 79 -19.09 6.86 0.38
C LEU A 79 -20.52 7.13 -0.09
N ALA A 80 -21.29 6.08 -0.38
CA ALA A 80 -22.69 6.18 -0.74
C ALA A 80 -23.49 6.90 0.35
N ASP A 81 -23.29 6.52 1.61
CA ASP A 81 -24.01 7.12 2.74
C ASP A 81 -23.57 8.57 3.02
N ILE A 82 -22.27 8.88 2.91
CA ILE A 82 -21.75 10.27 2.98
C ILE A 82 -22.47 11.15 1.95
N VAL A 83 -22.43 10.74 0.67
CA VAL A 83 -22.97 11.55 -0.42
C VAL A 83 -24.49 11.64 -0.32
N ARG A 84 -25.19 10.55 0.04
CA ARG A 84 -26.64 10.53 0.25
C ARG A 84 -27.08 11.52 1.32
N ARG A 85 -26.34 11.62 2.44
CA ARG A 85 -26.68 12.52 3.56
C ARG A 85 -26.49 13.99 3.22
N VAL A 86 -25.53 14.30 2.35
CA VAL A 86 -25.27 15.69 1.95
C VAL A 86 -26.22 16.12 0.83
N THR A 87 -26.38 15.30 -0.20
CA THR A 87 -27.15 15.68 -1.39
C THR A 87 -28.63 15.32 -1.30
N HIS A 88 -29.00 14.28 -0.56
CA HIS A 88 -30.34 13.67 -0.60
C HIS A 88 -30.75 13.24 -2.02
N ASP A 89 -29.78 12.98 -2.91
CA ASP A 89 -30.01 12.63 -4.30
C ASP A 89 -29.33 11.30 -4.65
N PHE A 90 -30.14 10.32 -5.07
CA PHE A 90 -29.64 9.00 -5.45
C PHE A 90 -28.68 9.05 -6.64
N ARG A 91 -28.84 9.99 -7.57
CA ARG A 91 -27.94 10.11 -8.72
C ARG A 91 -26.52 10.52 -8.29
N ALA A 92 -26.39 11.33 -7.23
CA ALA A 92 -25.09 11.66 -6.64
C ALA A 92 -24.44 10.42 -6.02
N VAL A 93 -25.24 9.58 -5.36
CA VAL A 93 -24.81 8.28 -4.81
C VAL A 93 -24.28 7.36 -5.91
N VAL A 94 -24.94 7.32 -7.08
CA VAL A 94 -24.44 6.54 -8.24
C VAL A 94 -23.03 6.98 -8.62
N PHE A 95 -22.76 8.27 -8.75
CA PHE A 95 -21.41 8.76 -9.06
C PHE A 95 -20.40 8.46 -7.95
N ALA A 96 -20.79 8.61 -6.69
CA ALA A 96 -19.92 8.32 -5.53
C ALA A 96 -19.43 6.86 -5.51
N VAL A 97 -20.26 5.93 -5.97
CA VAL A 97 -19.94 4.50 -6.03
C VAL A 97 -19.21 4.11 -7.32
N LEU A 98 -19.57 4.72 -8.46
CA LEU A 98 -18.96 4.41 -9.76
C LEU A 98 -17.61 5.08 -10.00
N MET A 99 -17.29 6.21 -9.36
CA MET A 99 -15.96 6.84 -9.51
C MET A 99 -14.82 5.97 -8.96
N PRO A 100 -14.92 5.36 -7.76
CA PRO A 100 -13.97 4.33 -7.34
C PRO A 100 -13.85 3.19 -8.36
N GLU A 101 -14.96 2.69 -8.90
CA GLU A 101 -14.95 1.63 -9.90
C GLU A 101 -14.22 2.00 -11.20
N ALA A 102 -14.25 3.27 -11.56
CA ALA A 102 -13.59 3.81 -12.73
C ALA A 102 -12.09 4.09 -12.53
N ALA A 103 -11.61 4.11 -11.28
CA ALA A 103 -10.21 4.28 -10.94
C ALA A 103 -9.52 2.92 -10.85
N LEU A 104 -8.44 2.71 -11.62
CA LEU A 104 -7.74 1.42 -11.68
C LEU A 104 -7.30 0.89 -10.32
N TYR A 105 -6.85 1.78 -9.42
CA TYR A 105 -6.48 1.38 -8.08
C TYR A 105 -7.66 0.73 -7.35
N TYR A 106 -8.83 1.36 -7.29
CA TYR A 106 -9.95 0.84 -6.51
C TYR A 106 -10.74 -0.24 -7.26
N GLY A 107 -11.00 -0.02 -8.54
CA GLY A 107 -11.80 -0.88 -9.40
C GLY A 107 -11.16 -2.24 -9.67
N LEU A 108 -9.83 -2.38 -9.52
CA LEU A 108 -9.13 -3.65 -9.69
C LEU A 108 -7.99 -3.87 -8.68
N LEU A 109 -7.05 -2.93 -8.57
CA LEU A 109 -5.78 -3.17 -7.86
C LEU A 109 -5.87 -3.06 -6.33
N MET A 110 -6.99 -2.68 -5.74
CA MET A 110 -7.21 -2.72 -4.29
C MET A 110 -7.40 -4.18 -3.82
N ALA A 111 -7.60 -5.10 -4.78
CA ALA A 111 -7.40 -6.52 -4.57
C ALA A 111 -5.93 -6.88 -4.29
N LYS A 112 -4.93 -6.11 -4.79
CA LYS A 112 -3.55 -6.19 -4.31
C LYS A 112 -3.52 -5.60 -2.89
N VAL A 113 -3.30 -6.45 -1.90
CA VAL A 113 -3.40 -6.05 -0.50
C VAL A 113 -2.13 -5.31 -0.06
N ALA A 114 -2.30 -4.08 0.39
CA ALA A 114 -1.25 -3.21 0.92
C ALA A 114 -1.75 -2.50 2.20
N PRO A 115 -0.89 -1.86 3.01
CA PRO A 115 -1.32 -1.16 4.22
C PRO A 115 -2.44 -0.14 3.98
N ASP A 116 -2.47 0.50 2.80
CA ASP A 116 -3.54 1.39 2.36
C ASP A 116 -4.90 0.69 2.28
N THR A 117 -4.93 -0.58 1.86
CA THR A 117 -6.15 -1.37 1.73
C THR A 117 -6.88 -1.50 3.08
N ALA A 118 -6.15 -1.64 4.19
CA ALA A 118 -6.71 -1.65 5.54
C ALA A 118 -7.03 -0.24 6.07
N MET A 119 -6.20 0.75 5.72
CA MET A 119 -6.36 2.14 6.15
C MET A 119 -7.58 2.83 5.52
N ILE A 120 -7.82 2.64 4.22
CA ILE A 120 -8.87 3.34 3.45
C ILE A 120 -10.27 3.21 4.05
N PRO A 121 -10.81 2.01 4.35
CA PRO A 121 -12.15 1.91 4.93
C PRO A 121 -12.24 2.58 6.30
N CYS A 122 -11.17 2.52 7.11
CA CYS A 122 -11.10 3.19 8.41
C CYS A 122 -11.07 4.72 8.25
N ALA A 123 -10.28 5.24 7.32
CA ALA A 123 -10.22 6.66 7.01
C ALA A 123 -11.58 7.19 6.51
N VAL A 124 -12.24 6.47 5.62
CA VAL A 124 -13.57 6.84 5.12
C VAL A 124 -14.64 6.71 6.22
N ALA A 125 -14.54 5.73 7.12
CA ALA A 125 -15.42 5.61 8.27
C ALA A 125 -15.25 6.78 9.27
N MET A 126 -14.03 7.28 9.46
CA MET A 126 -13.76 8.50 10.22
C MET A 126 -14.46 9.71 9.57
N LEU A 127 -14.29 9.90 8.25
CA LEU A 127 -14.96 10.99 7.52
C LEU A 127 -16.49 10.86 7.60
N TRP A 128 -17.01 9.65 7.44
CA TRP A 128 -18.43 9.33 7.58
C TRP A 128 -18.96 9.69 8.96
N ALA A 129 -18.24 9.36 10.03
CA ALA A 129 -18.63 9.72 11.40
C ALA A 129 -18.70 11.24 11.58
N LEU A 130 -17.77 12.00 11.01
CA LEU A 130 -17.81 13.48 11.06
C LEU A 130 -18.94 14.08 10.22
N VAL A 131 -19.33 13.44 9.10
CA VAL A 131 -20.53 13.82 8.35
C VAL A 131 -21.79 13.54 9.18
N ARG A 132 -21.86 12.39 9.86
CA ARG A 132 -22.96 12.07 10.79
C ARG A 132 -23.05 13.05 11.96
N LEU A 133 -21.90 13.50 12.46
CA LEU A 133 -21.81 14.55 13.48
C LEU A 133 -22.45 15.84 12.97
N LYS A 134 -22.12 16.28 11.74
CA LYS A 134 -22.72 17.49 11.15
C LYS A 134 -24.24 17.36 11.00
N GLU A 135 -24.70 16.23 10.48
CA GLU A 135 -26.11 15.99 10.17
C GLU A 135 -26.98 15.86 11.43
N SER A 136 -26.51 15.11 12.42
CA SER A 136 -27.31 14.76 13.61
C SER A 136 -27.00 15.59 14.84
N ASP A 137 -25.92 16.37 14.82
CA ASP A 137 -25.43 17.21 15.91
C ASP A 137 -25.12 16.45 17.22
N HIS A 138 -25.08 15.11 17.16
CA HIS A 138 -24.82 14.25 18.30
C HIS A 138 -23.31 14.07 18.55
N PRO A 139 -22.79 14.42 19.74
CA PRO A 139 -21.36 14.46 20.00
C PRO A 139 -20.68 13.08 20.02
N ARG A 140 -21.44 11.99 20.20
CA ARG A 140 -20.90 10.60 20.17
C ARG A 140 -20.16 10.26 18.88
N TRP A 141 -20.47 10.94 17.78
CA TRP A 141 -19.81 10.72 16.50
C TRP A 141 -18.34 11.14 16.51
N TRP A 142 -17.92 12.03 17.41
CA TRP A 142 -16.50 12.26 17.67
C TRP A 142 -15.81 10.99 18.17
N LEU A 143 -16.43 10.25 19.09
CA LEU A 143 -15.84 9.02 19.63
C LEU A 143 -15.68 7.95 18.54
N ALA A 144 -16.68 7.82 17.66
CA ALA A 144 -16.58 6.97 16.48
C ALA A 144 -15.47 7.43 15.52
N ALA A 145 -15.35 8.75 15.27
CA ALA A 145 -14.26 9.29 14.46
C ALA A 145 -12.88 8.99 15.08
N GLY A 146 -12.74 9.11 16.41
CA GLY A 146 -11.52 8.75 17.15
C GLY A 146 -11.15 7.27 17.04
N LEU A 147 -12.14 6.37 17.19
CA LEU A 147 -11.96 4.93 16.99
C LEU A 147 -11.44 4.63 15.59
N PHE A 148 -12.10 5.16 14.55
CA PHE A 148 -11.70 4.91 13.17
C PHE A 148 -10.37 5.59 12.80
N ALA A 149 -10.05 6.74 13.39
CA ALA A 149 -8.73 7.38 13.26
C ALA A 149 -7.63 6.49 13.84
N GLY A 150 -7.84 5.93 15.04
CA GLY A 150 -6.94 4.97 15.66
C GLY A 150 -6.73 3.72 14.79
N LEU A 151 -7.81 3.14 14.25
CA LEU A 151 -7.72 1.98 13.35
C LEU A 151 -7.02 2.31 12.02
N ALA A 152 -7.20 3.52 11.49
CA ALA A 152 -6.49 3.98 10.30
C ALA A 152 -4.98 4.11 10.58
N LEU A 153 -4.60 4.69 11.73
CA LEU A 153 -3.20 4.77 12.17
C LEU A 153 -2.59 3.40 12.43
N LEU A 154 -3.36 2.48 13.00
CA LEU A 154 -2.99 1.08 13.19
C LEU A 154 -2.86 0.30 11.87
N SER A 155 -3.30 0.87 10.75
CA SER A 155 -3.12 0.30 9.42
C SER A 155 -1.91 0.92 8.71
N LYS A 156 -1.76 2.26 8.78
CA LYS A 156 -0.65 2.97 8.14
C LYS A 156 -0.45 4.35 8.78
N PHE A 157 0.81 4.68 9.11
CA PHE A 157 1.17 5.95 9.76
C PHE A 157 0.73 7.21 8.99
N THR A 158 0.66 7.13 7.65
CA THR A 158 0.27 8.25 6.79
C THR A 158 -1.17 8.71 7.01
N ALA A 159 -2.02 7.93 7.72
CA ALA A 159 -3.35 8.36 8.14
C ALA A 159 -3.33 9.66 8.96
N VAL A 160 -2.22 9.97 9.66
CA VAL A 160 -2.04 11.22 10.41
C VAL A 160 -2.21 12.47 9.53
N MET A 161 -1.97 12.35 8.22
CA MET A 161 -2.12 13.44 7.26
C MET A 161 -3.58 13.90 7.07
N LEU A 162 -4.56 13.16 7.61
CA LEU A 162 -5.96 13.57 7.66
C LEU A 162 -6.29 14.44 8.87
N ALA A 163 -5.41 14.53 9.88
CA ALA A 163 -5.64 15.35 11.07
C ALA A 163 -5.91 16.83 10.74
N PRO A 164 -5.20 17.48 9.79
CA PRO A 164 -5.53 18.85 9.36
C PRO A 164 -6.95 19.00 8.83
N ALA A 165 -7.52 17.97 8.19
CA ALA A 165 -8.90 18.01 7.71
C ALA A 165 -9.90 17.95 8.88
N VAL A 166 -9.64 17.10 9.88
CA VAL A 166 -10.45 17.02 11.11
C VAL A 166 -10.38 18.34 11.90
N LEU A 167 -9.18 18.93 11.98
CA LEU A 167 -8.99 20.24 12.61
C LEU A 167 -9.71 21.35 11.85
N ALA A 168 -9.58 21.42 10.52
CA ALA A 168 -10.29 22.41 9.72
C ALA A 168 -11.82 22.29 9.88
N PHE A 169 -12.34 21.07 9.95
CA PHE A 169 -13.75 20.80 10.25
C PHE A 169 -14.16 21.28 11.65
N ALA A 170 -13.35 21.00 12.68
CA ALA A 170 -13.63 21.42 14.05
C ALA A 170 -13.54 22.95 14.23
N LEU A 171 -12.67 23.61 13.47
CA LEU A 171 -12.35 25.03 13.58
C LEU A 171 -13.26 25.95 12.74
N VAL A 172 -14.28 25.40 12.07
CA VAL A 172 -15.26 26.22 11.35
C VAL A 172 -15.87 27.26 12.29
N PRO A 173 -15.85 28.56 11.94
CA PRO A 173 -16.25 29.64 12.84
C PRO A 173 -17.59 29.46 13.55
N ASP A 174 -18.57 28.94 12.81
CA ASP A 174 -19.96 28.87 13.24
C ASP A 174 -20.17 27.87 14.38
N TRP A 175 -19.29 26.87 14.55
CA TRP A 175 -19.39 25.89 15.62
C TRP A 175 -18.09 25.61 16.38
N ARG A 176 -16.98 26.31 16.07
CA ARG A 176 -15.67 26.04 16.68
C ARG A 176 -15.70 26.15 18.19
N ARG A 177 -16.40 27.17 18.74
CA ARG A 177 -16.48 27.37 20.20
C ARG A 177 -17.12 26.17 20.88
N ARG A 178 -18.19 25.63 20.28
CA ARG A 178 -18.88 24.44 20.80
C ARG A 178 -17.95 23.24 20.86
N TRP A 179 -17.22 22.94 19.78
CA TRP A 179 -16.39 21.74 19.73
C TRP A 179 -15.08 21.89 20.50
N LEU A 180 -14.43 23.05 20.49
CA LEU A 180 -13.21 23.28 21.27
C LEU A 180 -13.44 23.22 22.79
N LEU A 181 -14.61 23.67 23.27
CA LEU A 181 -15.00 23.59 24.68
C LEU A 181 -15.62 22.25 25.07
N SER A 182 -15.96 21.42 24.09
CA SER A 182 -16.55 20.10 24.31
C SER A 182 -15.46 19.07 24.63
N PRO A 183 -15.69 18.13 25.56
CA PRO A 183 -14.72 17.07 25.84
C PRO A 183 -14.61 16.06 24.68
N TYR A 184 -15.59 15.99 23.79
CA TYR A 184 -15.73 14.89 22.83
C TYR A 184 -14.62 14.81 21.78
N PRO A 185 -14.13 15.90 21.15
CA PRO A 185 -12.98 15.82 20.24
C PRO A 185 -11.69 15.37 20.95
N TRP A 186 -11.50 15.77 22.21
CA TRP A 186 -10.36 15.37 23.02
C TRP A 186 -10.43 13.89 23.42
N LEU A 187 -11.62 13.42 23.81
CA LEU A 187 -11.88 12.00 24.04
C LEU A 187 -11.69 11.17 22.75
N ALA A 188 -12.05 11.72 21.59
CA ALA A 188 -11.77 11.07 20.31
C ALA A 188 -10.27 10.91 20.05
N ALA A 189 -9.47 11.96 20.33
CA ALA A 189 -8.01 11.89 20.23
C ALA A 189 -7.43 10.85 21.21
N LEU A 190 -7.94 10.82 22.45
CA LEU A 190 -7.54 9.81 23.44
C LEU A 190 -7.88 8.38 22.97
N ILE A 191 -9.08 8.15 22.43
CA ILE A 191 -9.46 6.85 21.86
C ILE A 191 -8.52 6.47 20.71
N ALA A 192 -8.19 7.39 19.81
CA ALA A 192 -7.27 7.12 18.71
C ALA A 192 -5.90 6.67 19.22
N VAL A 193 -5.37 7.33 20.26
CA VAL A 193 -4.10 6.96 20.91
C VAL A 193 -4.19 5.59 21.59
N ILE A 194 -5.26 5.31 22.33
CA ILE A 194 -5.47 4.01 22.98
C ILE A 194 -5.53 2.87 21.96
N VAL A 195 -6.24 3.07 20.84
CA VAL A 195 -6.31 2.06 19.78
C VAL A 195 -4.95 1.86 19.12
N PHE A 196 -4.18 2.94 18.93
CA PHE A 196 -2.82 2.89 18.36
C PHE A 196 -1.74 2.43 19.36
N LEU A 197 -2.09 2.22 20.63
CA LEU A 197 -1.16 1.90 21.71
C LEU A 197 -0.26 0.68 21.46
N PRO A 198 -0.72 -0.43 20.84
CA PRO A 198 0.16 -1.57 20.55
C PRO A 198 1.41 -1.19 19.74
N VAL A 199 1.27 -0.24 18.81
CA VAL A 199 2.38 0.24 17.98
C VAL A 199 3.35 1.10 18.78
N LEU A 200 2.85 1.89 19.73
CA LEU A 200 3.66 2.69 20.64
C LEU A 200 4.46 1.80 21.61
N ILE A 201 3.82 0.78 22.17
CA ILE A 201 4.48 -0.20 23.05
C ILE A 201 5.61 -0.90 22.29
N TRP A 202 5.29 -1.47 21.13
CA TRP A 202 6.29 -2.16 20.30
C TRP A 202 7.48 -1.27 19.96
N ASN A 203 7.23 -0.01 19.55
CA ASN A 203 8.31 0.90 19.22
C ASN A 203 9.13 1.28 20.47
N ALA A 204 8.51 1.47 21.63
CA ALA A 204 9.24 1.76 22.87
C ALA A 204 10.17 0.59 23.29
N GLU A 205 9.75 -0.66 23.03
CA GLU A 205 10.55 -1.87 23.27
C GLU A 205 11.67 -2.08 22.25
N HIS A 206 11.57 -1.47 21.06
CA HIS A 206 12.49 -1.66 19.93
C HIS A 206 13.16 -0.36 19.48
N ASP A 207 13.60 0.49 20.41
CA ASP A 207 14.37 1.71 20.13
C ASP A 207 13.73 2.67 19.11
N TRP A 208 12.40 2.71 19.09
CA TRP A 208 11.57 3.48 18.14
C TRP A 208 11.86 3.15 16.67
N ALA A 209 12.19 1.89 16.38
CA ALA A 209 12.67 1.43 15.08
C ALA A 209 11.76 1.82 13.91
N SER A 210 10.44 1.59 13.98
CA SER A 210 9.53 1.92 12.87
C SER A 210 9.47 3.43 12.63
N PHE A 211 9.39 4.26 13.68
CA PHE A 211 9.35 5.71 13.49
C PHE A 211 10.64 6.27 12.94
N ARG A 212 11.80 5.78 13.40
CA ARG A 212 13.10 6.12 12.83
C ARG A 212 13.17 5.71 11.36
N PHE A 213 12.72 4.50 11.02
CA PHE A 213 12.65 4.01 9.65
C PHE A 213 11.80 4.92 8.73
N GLN A 214 10.62 5.35 9.20
CA GLN A 214 9.75 6.25 8.45
C GLN A 214 10.35 7.67 8.34
N PHE A 215 10.95 8.18 9.42
CA PHE A 215 11.53 9.52 9.46
C PHE A 215 12.72 9.65 8.52
N VAL A 216 13.65 8.68 8.55
CA VAL A 216 14.81 8.69 7.64
C VAL A 216 14.34 8.67 6.18
N ARG A 217 13.31 7.88 5.84
CA ARG A 217 12.71 7.89 4.50
C ARG A 217 12.06 9.23 4.13
N ALA A 218 11.43 9.91 5.08
CA ALA A 218 10.78 11.19 4.85
C ALA A 218 11.78 12.34 4.67
N VAL A 219 12.94 12.28 5.34
CA VAL A 219 13.95 13.35 5.41
C VAL A 219 15.16 13.11 4.49
N ALA A 220 15.26 11.96 3.82
CA ALA A 220 16.33 11.72 2.87
C ALA A 220 16.32 12.75 1.73
N ASP A 221 17.25 13.70 1.79
CA ASP A 221 17.40 14.79 0.83
C ASP A 221 18.04 14.28 -0.45
N HIS A 222 17.40 14.60 -1.56
CA HIS A 222 17.90 14.35 -2.90
C HIS A 222 17.75 15.63 -3.72
N GLU A 223 18.52 15.72 -4.79
CA GLU A 223 18.39 16.83 -5.74
C GLU A 223 16.99 16.92 -6.33
N LEU A 224 16.58 18.14 -6.68
CA LEU A 224 15.30 18.37 -7.34
C LEU A 224 15.25 17.61 -8.67
N SER A 225 14.20 16.82 -8.87
CA SER A 225 14.04 16.00 -10.08
C SER A 225 12.66 16.17 -10.71
N PHE A 226 12.62 16.74 -11.92
CA PHE A 226 11.38 16.80 -12.71
C PHE A 226 10.89 15.40 -13.13
N ARG A 227 11.78 14.42 -13.19
CA ARG A 227 11.43 13.03 -13.48
C ARG A 227 10.54 12.44 -12.40
N THR A 228 10.87 12.64 -11.12
CA THR A 228 10.06 12.10 -10.00
C THR A 228 8.71 12.79 -9.87
N VAL A 229 8.61 14.06 -10.28
CA VAL A 229 7.32 14.76 -10.44
C VAL A 229 6.50 14.14 -11.56
N GLY A 230 7.13 13.88 -12.71
CA GLY A 230 6.52 13.17 -13.83
C GLY A 230 6.02 11.78 -13.44
N ASP A 231 6.82 11.02 -12.69
CA ASP A 231 6.46 9.71 -12.14
C ASP A 231 5.24 9.83 -11.22
N PHE A 232 5.20 10.83 -10.33
CA PHE A 232 4.08 11.05 -9.42
C PHE A 232 2.76 11.29 -10.19
N PHE A 233 2.75 12.22 -11.14
CA PHE A 233 1.55 12.48 -11.95
C PHE A 233 1.20 11.32 -12.86
N GLY A 234 2.20 10.67 -13.47
CA GLY A 234 2.00 9.46 -14.27
C GLY A 234 1.32 8.35 -13.47
N LEU A 235 1.74 8.13 -12.23
CA LEU A 235 1.07 7.21 -11.31
C LEU A 235 -0.34 7.67 -10.94
N GLN A 236 -0.58 8.96 -10.69
CA GLN A 236 -1.94 9.45 -10.41
C GLN A 236 -2.87 9.24 -11.61
N PHE A 237 -2.41 9.56 -12.83
CA PHE A 237 -3.21 9.34 -14.05
C PHE A 237 -3.42 7.85 -14.34
N GLY A 238 -2.42 7.01 -14.09
CA GLY A 238 -2.53 5.56 -14.30
C GLY A 238 -3.43 4.86 -13.29
N LEU A 239 -3.41 5.29 -12.02
CA LEU A 239 -4.13 4.64 -10.92
C LEU A 239 -5.52 5.23 -10.64
N VAL A 240 -5.68 6.55 -10.79
CA VAL A 240 -6.98 7.22 -10.65
C VAL A 240 -7.72 7.27 -11.98
N GLY A 241 -7.00 7.41 -13.09
CA GLY A 241 -7.56 7.42 -14.45
C GLY A 241 -7.34 8.75 -15.16
N PHE A 242 -7.06 8.66 -16.47
CA PHE A 242 -6.65 9.81 -17.29
C PHE A 242 -7.67 10.96 -17.31
N VAL A 243 -8.95 10.62 -17.50
CA VAL A 243 -10.06 11.60 -17.49
C VAL A 243 -10.60 11.81 -16.07
N LEU A 244 -10.56 10.79 -15.22
CA LEU A 244 -11.14 10.87 -13.87
C LEU A 244 -10.35 11.78 -12.94
N LEU A 245 -9.01 11.74 -13.00
CA LEU A 245 -8.16 12.59 -12.16
C LEU A 245 -8.47 14.10 -12.30
N PRO A 246 -8.47 14.71 -13.51
CA PRO A 246 -8.78 16.13 -13.65
C PRO A 246 -10.23 16.47 -13.27
N VAL A 247 -11.19 15.56 -13.50
CA VAL A 247 -12.58 15.73 -13.07
C VAL A 247 -12.67 15.77 -11.54
N VAL A 248 -11.98 14.85 -10.87
CA VAL A 248 -11.96 14.78 -9.39
C VAL A 248 -11.24 15.98 -8.80
N LEU A 249 -10.09 16.38 -9.35
CA LEU A 249 -9.36 17.57 -8.90
C LEU A 249 -10.19 18.84 -9.09
N SER A 250 -10.89 18.99 -10.21
CA SER A 250 -11.76 20.16 -10.48
C SER A 250 -12.93 20.20 -9.51
N GLY A 251 -13.65 19.09 -9.34
CA GLY A 251 -14.78 19.00 -8.41
C GLY A 251 -14.37 19.21 -6.95
N MET A 252 -13.22 18.66 -6.55
CA MET A 252 -12.63 18.88 -5.23
C MET A 252 -12.22 20.34 -5.02
N THR A 253 -11.59 20.98 -6.01
CA THR A 253 -11.17 22.39 -5.93
C THR A 253 -12.37 23.32 -5.81
N LEU A 254 -13.43 23.07 -6.60
CA LEU A 254 -14.68 23.83 -6.48
C LEU A 254 -15.35 23.60 -5.12
N THR A 255 -15.28 22.37 -4.59
CA THR A 255 -15.78 22.06 -3.24
C THR A 255 -14.99 22.79 -2.16
N ALA A 256 -13.66 22.85 -2.27
CA ALA A 256 -12.81 23.64 -1.38
C ALA A 256 -13.20 25.13 -1.43
N TRP A 257 -13.21 25.71 -2.64
CA TRP A 257 -13.52 27.12 -2.83
C TRP A 257 -14.89 27.48 -2.23
N ARG A 258 -15.92 26.66 -2.50
CA ARG A 258 -17.26 26.86 -1.94
C ARG A 258 -17.28 26.66 -0.44
N GLY A 259 -16.75 25.54 0.06
CA GLY A 259 -16.76 25.19 1.47
C GLY A 259 -16.07 26.24 2.35
N TYR A 260 -14.90 26.74 1.95
CA TYR A 260 -14.21 27.79 2.69
C TYR A 260 -14.90 29.16 2.58
N ARG A 261 -15.53 29.47 1.43
CA ARG A 261 -16.30 30.70 1.25
C ARG A 261 -17.59 30.72 2.07
N SER A 262 -18.34 29.61 2.05
CA SER A 262 -19.62 29.46 2.75
C SER A 262 -19.48 28.92 4.17
N ARG A 263 -18.25 28.58 4.59
CA ARG A 263 -17.94 27.95 5.88
C ARG A 263 -18.68 26.63 6.09
N GLU A 264 -18.96 25.90 5.02
CA GLU A 264 -19.67 24.62 5.10
C GLU A 264 -18.70 23.52 5.58
N PRO A 265 -18.94 22.91 6.77
CA PRO A 265 -17.96 22.02 7.37
C PRO A 265 -17.64 20.76 6.57
N VAL A 266 -18.63 20.12 5.91
CA VAL A 266 -18.40 18.86 5.21
C VAL A 266 -17.55 19.08 3.96
N ALA A 267 -17.79 20.15 3.21
CA ALA A 267 -16.98 20.58 2.08
C ALA A 267 -15.55 20.85 2.51
N ILE A 268 -15.35 21.59 3.62
CA ILE A 268 -14.01 21.83 4.20
C ILE A 268 -13.33 20.51 4.58
N LEU A 269 -14.03 19.59 5.26
CA LEU A 269 -13.50 18.29 5.65
C LEU A 269 -13.03 17.48 4.45
N LEU A 270 -13.93 17.24 3.49
CA LEU A 270 -13.65 16.38 2.34
C LEU A 270 -12.57 17.00 1.44
N SER A 271 -12.60 18.31 1.21
CA SER A 271 -11.60 18.95 0.37
C SER A 271 -10.24 19.00 1.04
N THR A 272 -10.17 19.24 2.35
CA THR A 272 -8.89 19.32 3.09
C THR A 272 -8.25 17.94 3.26
N ALA A 273 -9.08 16.89 3.38
CA ALA A 273 -8.62 15.49 3.38
C ALA A 273 -7.94 15.08 2.06
N VAL A 274 -8.19 15.81 0.97
CA VAL A 274 -7.53 15.65 -0.32
C VAL A 274 -6.35 16.60 -0.46
N LEU A 275 -6.60 17.90 -0.24
CA LEU A 275 -5.65 18.98 -0.52
C LEU A 275 -4.35 18.82 0.26
N VAL A 276 -4.43 18.54 1.57
CA VAL A 276 -3.23 18.47 2.42
C VAL A 276 -2.34 17.28 2.04
N PRO A 277 -2.85 16.03 1.96
CA PRO A 277 -2.02 14.93 1.48
C PRO A 277 -1.50 15.12 0.07
N PHE A 278 -2.32 15.63 -0.85
CA PHE A 278 -1.92 15.84 -2.23
C PHE A 278 -0.75 16.84 -2.33
N LEU A 279 -0.84 17.97 -1.64
CA LEU A 279 0.23 18.97 -1.62
C LEU A 279 1.51 18.43 -0.98
N TYR A 280 1.40 17.63 0.09
CA TYR A 280 2.56 16.98 0.68
C TYR A 280 3.24 16.01 -0.29
N PHE A 281 2.48 15.13 -0.95
CA PHE A 281 3.08 14.18 -1.90
C PHE A 281 3.59 14.86 -3.16
N PHE A 282 2.97 15.95 -3.60
CA PHE A 282 3.50 16.79 -4.67
C PHE A 282 4.82 17.46 -4.25
N TRP A 283 4.89 18.02 -3.04
CA TRP A 283 6.14 18.58 -2.51
C TRP A 283 7.23 17.51 -2.38
N LYS A 284 6.89 16.34 -1.83
CA LYS A 284 7.85 15.23 -1.74
C LYS A 284 8.24 14.67 -3.09
N SER A 285 7.38 14.72 -4.12
CA SER A 285 7.73 14.25 -5.46
C SER A 285 8.81 15.09 -6.15
N LEU A 286 9.10 16.30 -5.63
CA LEU A 286 10.23 17.10 -6.09
C LEU A 286 11.59 16.46 -5.79
N THR A 287 11.67 15.63 -4.74
CA THR A 287 12.94 15.05 -4.24
C THR A 287 12.90 13.52 -4.16
N LEU A 288 11.71 12.92 -4.06
CA LEU A 288 11.55 11.49 -3.85
C LEU A 288 10.56 10.90 -4.84
N ARG A 289 10.88 9.74 -5.41
CA ARG A 289 9.88 8.96 -6.15
C ARG A 289 8.81 8.45 -5.19
N VAL A 290 7.65 9.10 -5.20
CA VAL A 290 6.49 8.71 -4.39
C VAL A 290 5.97 7.35 -4.87
N GLY A 291 5.77 6.42 -3.93
CA GLY A 291 5.23 5.10 -4.22
C GLY A 291 3.82 5.14 -4.81
N ASP A 292 3.50 4.12 -5.61
CA ASP A 292 2.23 3.95 -6.33
C ASP A 292 0.99 4.08 -5.44
N THR A 293 1.01 3.40 -4.29
CA THR A 293 -0.12 3.32 -3.36
C THR A 293 -0.17 4.46 -2.35
N TRP A 294 0.93 5.21 -2.16
CA TRP A 294 1.09 6.15 -1.04
C TRP A 294 0.02 7.24 -0.96
N PRO A 295 -0.35 7.91 -2.08
CA PRO A 295 -1.38 8.94 -2.04
C PRO A 295 -2.78 8.36 -2.18
N MET A 296 -2.97 7.04 -2.36
CA MET A 296 -4.28 6.55 -2.76
C MET A 296 -5.37 6.89 -1.73
N PHE A 297 -5.09 6.81 -0.43
CA PHE A 297 -6.07 7.07 0.63
C PHE A 297 -6.82 8.40 0.60
N LEU A 298 -6.34 9.40 -0.13
CA LEU A 298 -6.98 10.70 -0.23
C LEU A 298 -8.15 10.70 -1.24
N TRP A 299 -8.10 9.87 -2.29
CA TRP A 299 -9.06 9.93 -3.40
C TRP A 299 -10.51 9.56 -3.05
N PRO A 300 -10.85 8.71 -2.07
CA PRO A 300 -12.24 8.46 -1.67
C PRO A 300 -12.96 9.74 -1.24
N ALA A 301 -12.26 10.61 -0.47
CA ALA A 301 -12.79 11.93 -0.11
C ALA A 301 -12.97 12.82 -1.34
N GLY A 302 -12.05 12.74 -2.31
CA GLY A 302 -12.15 13.43 -3.60
C GLY A 302 -13.36 12.97 -4.43
N PHE A 303 -13.61 11.67 -4.52
CA PHE A 303 -14.78 11.12 -5.22
C PHE A 303 -16.09 11.58 -4.55
N ALA A 304 -16.17 11.56 -3.22
CA ALA A 304 -17.32 12.09 -2.49
C ALA A 304 -17.51 13.60 -2.73
N ALA A 305 -16.44 14.39 -2.63
CA ALA A 305 -16.47 15.83 -2.86
C ALA A 305 -16.97 16.15 -4.28
N THR A 306 -16.43 15.47 -5.30
CA THR A 306 -16.83 15.68 -6.69
C THR A 306 -18.27 15.23 -6.95
N ALA A 307 -18.69 14.08 -6.41
CA ALA A 307 -20.08 13.62 -6.52
C ALA A 307 -21.08 14.60 -5.87
N ILE A 308 -20.74 15.17 -4.70
CA ILE A 308 -21.53 16.23 -4.06
C ILE A 308 -21.54 17.49 -4.93
N ASN A 309 -20.38 17.90 -5.43
CA ASN A 309 -20.21 19.11 -6.22
C ASN A 309 -21.11 19.13 -7.46
N LEU A 310 -21.13 18.03 -8.22
CA LEU A 310 -21.94 17.88 -9.44
C LEU A 310 -23.41 18.29 -9.26
N PHE A 311 -23.99 17.97 -8.11
CA PHE A 311 -25.40 18.24 -7.82
C PHE A 311 -25.63 19.57 -7.14
N MET A 312 -24.64 20.03 -6.37
CA MET A 312 -24.73 21.35 -5.75
C MET A 312 -24.59 22.49 -6.77
N LEU A 313 -23.84 22.30 -7.86
CA LEU A 313 -23.74 23.30 -8.94
C LEU A 313 -25.13 23.69 -9.48
N SER A 314 -26.01 22.71 -9.69
CA SER A 314 -27.38 22.97 -10.15
C SER A 314 -28.23 23.68 -9.10
N ARG A 315 -28.05 23.34 -7.81
CA ARG A 315 -28.84 23.93 -6.71
C ARG A 315 -28.45 25.37 -6.40
N GLU A 316 -27.22 25.75 -6.70
CA GLU A 316 -26.68 27.08 -6.44
C GLU A 316 -26.76 28.03 -7.65
N GLY A 317 -27.49 27.64 -8.71
CA GLY A 317 -27.76 28.53 -9.84
C GLY A 317 -26.56 28.80 -10.75
N TRP A 318 -25.59 27.88 -10.83
CA TRP A 318 -24.50 27.99 -11.80
C TRP A 318 -25.01 27.93 -13.24
N PRO A 319 -24.29 28.53 -14.22
CA PRO A 319 -24.71 28.51 -15.61
C PRO A 319 -24.95 27.08 -16.15
N ASP A 320 -26.06 26.88 -16.85
CA ASP A 320 -26.49 25.58 -17.39
C ASP A 320 -25.40 24.86 -18.20
N TRP A 321 -24.60 25.61 -18.96
CA TRP A 321 -23.52 25.04 -19.76
C TRP A 321 -22.45 24.39 -18.88
N MET A 322 -22.14 24.98 -17.72
CA MET A 322 -21.15 24.45 -16.78
C MET A 322 -21.69 23.19 -16.11
N VAL A 323 -22.94 23.22 -15.64
CA VAL A 323 -23.62 22.06 -15.07
C VAL A 323 -23.63 20.89 -16.06
N LYS A 324 -24.10 21.13 -17.29
CA LYS A 324 -24.15 20.12 -18.36
C LYS A 324 -22.76 19.57 -18.67
N SER A 325 -21.75 20.45 -18.76
CA SER A 325 -20.36 20.06 -18.99
C SER A 325 -19.80 19.19 -17.86
N SER A 326 -20.01 19.57 -16.60
CA SER A 326 -19.53 18.79 -15.44
C SER A 326 -20.15 17.38 -15.40
N PHE A 327 -21.45 17.25 -15.67
CA PHE A 327 -22.09 15.94 -15.81
C PHE A 327 -21.57 15.16 -17.02
N GLY A 328 -21.31 15.82 -18.15
CA GLY A 328 -20.73 15.21 -19.34
C GLY A 328 -19.35 14.61 -19.07
N TRP A 329 -18.44 15.40 -18.49
CA TRP A 329 -17.10 14.96 -18.12
C TRP A 329 -17.10 13.88 -17.05
N ALA A 330 -17.98 13.96 -16.04
CA ALA A 330 -18.11 12.92 -15.03
C ALA A 330 -18.58 11.58 -15.62
N ARG A 331 -19.54 11.60 -16.55
CA ARG A 331 -19.96 10.39 -17.27
C ARG A 331 -18.85 9.83 -18.15
N LEU A 332 -18.16 10.70 -18.89
CA LEU A 332 -17.02 10.28 -19.72
C LEU A 332 -15.94 9.64 -18.85
N ALA A 333 -15.57 10.27 -17.74
CA ALA A 333 -14.59 9.75 -16.79
C ALA A 333 -14.96 8.37 -16.25
N VAL A 334 -16.22 8.18 -15.84
CA VAL A 334 -16.71 6.88 -15.34
C VAL A 334 -16.68 5.82 -16.43
N ILE A 335 -17.21 6.13 -17.62
CA ILE A 335 -17.27 5.16 -18.73
C ILE A 335 -15.86 4.79 -19.20
N SER A 336 -15.01 5.78 -19.48
CA SER A 336 -13.64 5.54 -19.94
C SER A 336 -12.80 4.83 -18.88
N GLY A 337 -12.99 5.19 -17.60
CA GLY A 337 -12.28 4.57 -16.49
C GLY A 337 -12.67 3.10 -16.32
N ILE A 338 -13.97 2.79 -16.27
CA ILE A 338 -14.44 1.39 -16.17
C ILE A 338 -13.97 0.59 -17.39
N ALA A 339 -14.03 1.14 -18.61
CA ALA A 339 -13.51 0.48 -19.79
C ALA A 339 -12.01 0.19 -19.68
N PHE A 340 -11.23 1.13 -19.15
CA PHE A 340 -9.81 0.95 -18.88
C PHE A 340 -9.55 -0.13 -17.82
N VAL A 341 -10.29 -0.13 -16.71
CA VAL A 341 -10.21 -1.17 -15.67
C VAL A 341 -10.49 -2.56 -16.25
N VAL A 342 -11.53 -2.68 -17.07
CA VAL A 342 -11.91 -3.93 -17.74
C VAL A 342 -10.81 -4.37 -18.72
N ALA A 343 -10.24 -3.45 -19.49
CA ALA A 343 -9.13 -3.75 -20.40
C ALA A 343 -7.89 -4.24 -19.64
N VAL A 344 -7.54 -3.59 -18.53
CA VAL A 344 -6.41 -4.00 -17.68
C VAL A 344 -6.66 -5.36 -17.03
N PHE A 345 -7.89 -5.64 -16.59
CA PHE A 345 -8.27 -6.97 -16.11
C PHE A 345 -8.01 -8.05 -17.17
N PHE A 346 -8.52 -7.87 -18.39
CA PHE A 346 -8.31 -8.85 -19.46
C PHE A 346 -6.83 -8.96 -19.88
N TYR A 347 -6.08 -7.86 -19.87
CA TYR A 347 -4.64 -7.89 -20.14
C TYR A 347 -3.88 -8.79 -19.15
N TYR A 348 -4.17 -8.70 -17.85
CA TYR A 348 -3.47 -9.50 -16.84
C TYR A 348 -4.02 -10.91 -16.68
N VAL A 349 -5.34 -11.10 -16.78
CA VAL A 349 -5.98 -12.40 -16.51
C VAL A 349 -6.04 -13.30 -17.75
N ALA A 350 -6.22 -12.73 -18.95
CA ALA A 350 -6.52 -13.51 -20.15
C ALA A 350 -5.45 -13.39 -21.26
N ALA A 351 -4.77 -12.25 -21.39
CA ALA A 351 -3.81 -12.08 -22.48
C ALA A 351 -2.57 -12.98 -22.26
N PRO A 352 -2.03 -13.66 -23.28
CA PRO A 352 -0.81 -14.45 -23.13
C PRO A 352 0.46 -13.64 -23.37
N TRP A 353 0.34 -12.38 -23.81
CA TRP A 353 1.46 -11.60 -24.37
C TRP A 353 1.88 -10.48 -23.41
N ASN A 354 3.14 -10.06 -23.46
CA ASN A 354 3.63 -8.89 -22.71
C ASN A 354 3.95 -7.75 -23.69
N PHE A 355 3.15 -6.68 -23.66
CA PHE A 355 3.29 -5.54 -24.57
C PHE A 355 4.25 -4.45 -24.06
N ILE A 356 4.55 -4.44 -22.75
CA ILE A 356 5.28 -3.36 -22.08
C ILE A 356 6.66 -3.81 -21.56
N GLY A 357 7.08 -5.02 -21.93
CA GLY A 357 8.43 -5.49 -21.69
C GLY A 357 8.74 -5.64 -20.21
N ARG A 358 9.95 -5.26 -19.82
CA ARG A 358 10.41 -5.24 -18.42
C ARG A 358 9.74 -4.16 -17.57
N ALA A 359 9.00 -3.23 -18.18
CA ALA A 359 8.24 -2.23 -17.45
C ALA A 359 6.88 -2.75 -16.96
N ASP A 360 6.53 -4.02 -17.26
CA ASP A 360 5.30 -4.63 -16.77
C ASP A 360 5.30 -4.72 -15.24
N PRO A 361 4.40 -4.00 -14.54
CA PRO A 361 4.40 -3.94 -13.08
C PRO A 361 3.95 -5.26 -12.42
N VAL A 362 3.23 -6.12 -13.14
CA VAL A 362 2.88 -7.48 -12.67
C VAL A 362 3.99 -8.44 -13.07
N GLY A 363 4.48 -8.34 -14.29
CA GLY A 363 5.59 -9.17 -14.79
C GLY A 363 6.87 -9.02 -13.98
N GLY A 364 7.13 -7.82 -13.47
CA GLY A 364 8.25 -7.53 -12.57
C GLY A 364 8.25 -8.37 -11.29
N GLU A 365 7.17 -9.07 -10.93
CA GLU A 365 7.09 -9.91 -9.73
C GLU A 365 6.52 -11.33 -9.97
N ALA A 366 5.82 -11.55 -11.10
CA ALA A 366 5.23 -12.84 -11.44
C ALA A 366 6.24 -13.90 -11.94
N GLY A 367 5.83 -15.17 -11.99
CA GLY A 367 6.64 -16.28 -12.49
C GLY A 367 7.69 -16.77 -11.50
N PHE A 368 7.56 -16.40 -10.21
CA PHE A 368 8.52 -16.80 -9.17
C PHE A 368 8.52 -18.32 -8.92
N GLU A 369 7.44 -19.02 -9.33
CA GLU A 369 7.37 -20.48 -9.33
C GLU A 369 8.52 -21.14 -10.14
N GLN A 370 9.04 -20.47 -11.16
CA GLN A 370 10.21 -20.93 -11.94
C GLN A 370 11.45 -21.06 -11.03
N VAL A 371 11.69 -20.08 -10.16
CA VAL A 371 12.80 -20.08 -9.19
C VAL A 371 12.56 -21.15 -8.12
N VAL A 372 11.34 -21.24 -7.60
CA VAL A 372 10.97 -22.21 -6.56
C VAL A 372 11.13 -23.65 -7.03
N THR A 373 10.73 -23.94 -8.26
CA THR A 373 10.86 -25.30 -8.83
C THR A 373 12.32 -25.74 -8.86
N ARG A 374 13.20 -24.87 -9.34
CA ARG A 374 14.65 -25.14 -9.35
C ARG A 374 15.23 -25.21 -7.94
N ALA A 375 14.76 -24.37 -7.01
CA ALA A 375 15.17 -24.44 -5.62
C ALA A 375 14.78 -25.78 -4.97
N ARG A 376 13.57 -26.31 -5.22
CA ARG A 376 13.14 -27.64 -4.75
C ARG A 376 14.03 -28.75 -5.30
N ASP A 377 14.36 -28.70 -6.59
CA ASP A 377 15.27 -29.67 -7.21
C ASP A 377 16.65 -29.63 -6.56
N GLN A 378 17.17 -28.43 -6.27
CA GLN A 378 18.48 -28.27 -5.64
C GLN A 378 18.48 -28.68 -4.16
N LEU A 379 17.41 -28.45 -3.41
CA LEU A 379 17.26 -28.97 -2.04
C LEU A 379 17.41 -30.50 -2.03
N GLN A 380 16.71 -31.20 -2.95
CA GLN A 380 16.78 -32.66 -3.07
C GLN A 380 18.17 -33.14 -3.50
N LYS A 381 18.78 -32.50 -4.52
CA LYS A 381 20.09 -32.91 -5.05
C LYS A 381 21.24 -32.70 -4.06
N THR A 382 21.18 -31.63 -3.28
CA THR A 382 22.29 -31.25 -2.39
C THR A 382 22.15 -31.77 -0.96
N GLY A 383 20.96 -32.26 -0.59
CA GLY A 383 20.61 -32.61 0.78
C GLY A 383 20.48 -31.37 1.68
N ALA A 384 20.25 -30.19 1.11
CA ALA A 384 20.04 -28.98 1.87
C ALA A 384 18.66 -29.03 2.57
N THR A 385 18.62 -28.65 3.84
CA THR A 385 17.42 -28.74 4.70
C THR A 385 16.73 -27.40 4.91
N TRP A 386 17.39 -26.29 4.55
CA TRP A 386 16.89 -24.94 4.75
C TRP A 386 17.33 -23.99 3.62
N ILE A 387 16.68 -22.83 3.51
CA ILE A 387 16.95 -21.81 2.49
C ILE A 387 17.39 -20.49 3.14
N ALA A 388 18.49 -19.93 2.63
CA ALA A 388 18.98 -18.59 2.95
C ALA A 388 18.67 -17.61 1.81
N THR A 389 18.44 -16.34 2.15
CA THR A 389 18.40 -15.22 1.18
C THR A 389 18.81 -13.91 1.84
N THR A 390 19.03 -12.85 1.06
CA THR A 390 19.51 -11.54 1.50
C THR A 390 18.58 -10.37 1.12
N ASP A 391 17.43 -10.69 0.54
CA ASP A 391 16.41 -9.71 0.14
C ASP A 391 15.04 -10.12 0.68
N TYR A 392 14.34 -9.18 1.31
CA TYR A 392 13.09 -9.45 2.01
C TYR A 392 11.96 -9.86 1.06
N ARG A 393 12.02 -9.44 -0.21
CA ARG A 393 11.04 -9.83 -1.23
C ARG A 393 11.23 -11.30 -1.61
N THR A 394 12.48 -11.69 -1.85
CA THR A 394 12.87 -13.08 -2.11
C THR A 394 12.51 -13.97 -0.91
N TYR A 395 12.81 -13.52 0.31
CA TYR A 395 12.42 -14.20 1.56
C TYR A 395 10.92 -14.43 1.65
N ALA A 396 10.12 -13.39 1.44
CA ALA A 396 8.68 -13.45 1.51
C ALA A 396 8.09 -14.44 0.49
N MET A 397 8.55 -14.39 -0.75
CA MET A 397 8.10 -15.29 -1.81
C MET A 397 8.50 -16.75 -1.52
N LEU A 398 9.73 -17.00 -1.10
CA LEU A 398 10.17 -18.34 -0.70
C LEU A 398 9.34 -18.87 0.47
N ARG A 399 9.08 -18.05 1.50
CA ARG A 399 8.25 -18.45 2.63
C ARG A 399 6.81 -18.78 2.22
N TRP A 400 6.25 -18.05 1.25
CA TRP A 400 4.94 -18.34 0.69
C TRP A 400 4.91 -19.71 -0.03
N TYR A 401 5.85 -19.95 -0.94
CA TYR A 401 5.86 -21.18 -1.76
C TYR A 401 6.36 -22.44 -1.02
N PHE A 402 7.16 -22.27 0.05
CA PHE A 402 7.58 -23.36 0.94
C PHE A 402 6.69 -23.47 2.19
N ASN A 403 5.58 -22.73 2.25
CA ASN A 403 4.62 -22.86 3.34
C ASN A 403 4.10 -24.31 3.43
N GLY A 404 4.17 -24.89 4.63
CA GLY A 404 3.76 -26.28 4.87
C GLY A 404 4.73 -27.35 4.38
N SER A 405 5.87 -27.01 3.76
CA SER A 405 6.85 -28.01 3.30
C SER A 405 7.81 -28.48 4.38
N GLY A 406 7.84 -27.82 5.54
CA GLY A 406 8.80 -28.08 6.62
C GLY A 406 10.22 -27.55 6.35
N VAL A 407 10.46 -26.81 5.27
CA VAL A 407 11.79 -26.25 4.94
C VAL A 407 11.88 -24.83 5.53
N PRO A 408 12.78 -24.57 6.50
CA PRO A 408 12.98 -23.23 7.01
C PRO A 408 13.51 -22.29 5.93
N VAL A 409 12.98 -21.07 5.89
CA VAL A 409 13.47 -19.99 5.03
C VAL A 409 13.93 -18.86 5.93
N VAL A 410 15.13 -18.31 5.69
CA VAL A 410 15.74 -17.26 6.51
C VAL A 410 16.32 -16.16 5.62
N GLN A 411 15.93 -14.91 5.88
CA GLN A 411 16.72 -13.76 5.42
C GLN A 411 17.86 -13.51 6.41
N ILE A 412 19.10 -13.58 5.95
CA ILE A 412 20.29 -13.58 6.82
C ILE A 412 20.77 -12.19 7.21
N ASN A 413 20.36 -11.15 6.47
CA ASN A 413 20.66 -9.75 6.73
C ASN A 413 19.37 -8.99 7.08
N GLU A 414 19.51 -7.69 7.38
CA GLU A 414 18.41 -6.82 7.78
C GLU A 414 17.55 -7.42 8.90
N ARG A 415 18.18 -8.14 9.85
CA ARG A 415 17.49 -8.91 10.90
C ARG A 415 16.56 -8.05 11.77
N GLY A 416 16.80 -6.74 11.86
CA GLY A 416 15.87 -5.80 12.50
C GLY A 416 14.46 -5.77 11.90
N ARG A 417 14.23 -6.29 10.68
CA ARG A 417 12.88 -6.47 10.10
C ARG A 417 12.06 -7.55 10.78
N PHE A 418 12.71 -8.52 11.40
CA PHE A 418 12.12 -9.77 11.89
C PHE A 418 12.17 -9.89 13.42
N GLN A 419 12.21 -8.75 14.10
CA GLN A 419 12.10 -8.68 15.57
C GLN A 419 10.77 -9.28 16.01
N ASP A 420 10.78 -10.06 17.09
CA ASP A 420 9.65 -10.85 17.61
C ASP A 420 9.08 -11.95 16.70
N PHE A 421 9.80 -12.32 15.63
CA PHE A 421 9.38 -13.46 14.82
C PHE A 421 9.70 -14.76 15.55
N ARG A 422 8.81 -15.75 15.42
CA ARG A 422 9.03 -17.08 15.97
C ARG A 422 10.25 -17.76 15.33
N ASP A 423 10.80 -18.73 16.05
CA ASP A 423 11.88 -19.59 15.55
C ASP A 423 11.46 -20.21 14.20
N PRO A 424 12.22 -19.99 13.11
CA PRO A 424 11.92 -20.54 11.80
C PRO A 424 12.16 -22.05 11.68
N GLY A 425 12.72 -22.70 12.71
CA GLY A 425 13.10 -24.11 12.70
C GLY A 425 14.61 -24.28 12.81
N MET A 426 15.25 -23.68 13.82
CA MET A 426 16.71 -23.69 13.98
C MET A 426 17.32 -25.09 14.09
N ALA A 427 16.54 -26.10 14.51
CA ALA A 427 16.97 -27.50 14.52
C ALA A 427 17.37 -28.01 13.13
N ASP A 428 16.66 -27.60 12.08
CA ASP A 428 16.92 -28.00 10.69
C ASP A 428 17.93 -27.08 9.99
N ILE A 429 18.33 -25.98 10.64
CA ILE A 429 19.28 -24.98 10.13
C ILE A 429 20.68 -25.25 10.68
N LYS A 430 20.78 -25.40 12.00
CA LYS A 430 22.06 -25.45 12.71
C LYS A 430 22.88 -26.64 12.24
N ASP A 431 24.11 -26.40 11.83
CA ASP A 431 25.08 -27.40 11.37
C ASP A 431 24.62 -28.22 10.14
N HIS A 432 23.54 -27.81 9.48
CA HIS A 432 23.03 -28.46 8.27
C HIS A 432 23.38 -27.67 7.01
N THR A 433 23.37 -28.37 5.88
CA THR A 433 23.55 -27.75 4.56
C THR A 433 22.33 -26.88 4.25
N GLY A 434 22.56 -25.65 3.78
CA GLY A 434 21.50 -24.78 3.27
C GLY A 434 21.62 -24.54 1.77
N LEU A 435 20.56 -23.98 1.20
CA LEU A 435 20.50 -23.46 -0.16
C LEU A 435 20.38 -21.93 -0.09
N TYR A 436 21.33 -21.20 -0.65
CA TYR A 436 21.21 -19.76 -0.84
C TYR A 436 20.51 -19.46 -2.16
N VAL A 437 19.45 -18.65 -2.10
CA VAL A 437 18.68 -18.18 -3.25
C VAL A 437 18.67 -16.66 -3.23
N ALA A 438 19.29 -16.04 -4.24
CA ALA A 438 19.33 -14.58 -4.35
C ALA A 438 19.22 -14.12 -5.79
N ARG A 439 18.61 -12.94 -5.96
CA ARG A 439 18.55 -12.26 -7.24
C ARG A 439 19.90 -11.65 -7.56
N GLU A 440 20.33 -11.70 -8.80
CA GLU A 440 21.55 -11.04 -9.25
C GLU A 440 21.30 -9.55 -9.56
N PRO A 441 22.26 -8.65 -9.29
CA PRO A 441 23.59 -8.91 -8.70
C PRO A 441 23.60 -8.88 -7.15
N ASP A 442 22.43 -8.92 -6.50
CA ASP A 442 22.28 -8.88 -5.04
C ASP A 442 22.77 -10.19 -4.36
N ASP A 443 23.24 -11.18 -5.11
CA ASP A 443 23.81 -12.43 -4.63
C ASP A 443 25.25 -12.26 -4.06
N GLN A 444 25.99 -11.25 -4.52
CA GLN A 444 27.41 -11.01 -4.16
C GLN A 444 27.60 -9.88 -3.15
N LEU A 445 26.84 -9.91 -2.05
CA LEU A 445 26.96 -8.87 -1.02
C LEU A 445 28.28 -8.99 -0.22
N PRO A 446 28.96 -7.87 0.11
CA PRO A 446 30.18 -7.88 0.93
C PRO A 446 30.01 -8.53 2.31
N LEU A 447 28.77 -8.60 2.82
CA LEU A 447 28.43 -9.22 4.11
C LEU A 447 28.84 -10.70 4.19
N TRP A 448 29.00 -11.38 3.05
CA TRP A 448 29.49 -12.76 3.04
C TRP A 448 30.93 -12.89 3.53
N GLY A 449 31.75 -11.82 3.43
CA GLY A 449 33.08 -11.79 4.03
C GLY A 449 33.07 -11.73 5.57
N LEU A 450 31.90 -11.47 6.18
CA LEU A 450 31.73 -11.44 7.63
C LEU A 450 31.28 -12.79 8.20
N THR A 451 31.06 -13.80 7.36
CA THR A 451 30.56 -15.12 7.78
C THR A 451 31.58 -16.22 7.49
N THR A 452 31.43 -17.36 8.16
CA THR A 452 32.23 -18.57 7.89
C THR A 452 31.65 -19.42 6.76
N ALA A 453 30.62 -18.93 6.07
CA ALA A 453 29.86 -19.70 5.11
C ALA A 453 30.70 -20.06 3.89
N LYS A 454 30.78 -21.36 3.58
CA LYS A 454 31.34 -21.84 2.31
C LYS A 454 30.22 -21.91 1.28
N ARG A 455 30.32 -21.07 0.26
CA ARG A 455 29.37 -20.96 -0.85
C ARG A 455 29.89 -21.72 -2.07
N GLN A 456 29.06 -22.58 -2.64
CA GLN A 456 29.34 -23.30 -3.90
C GLN A 456 28.24 -22.98 -4.91
N PRO A 457 28.55 -22.34 -6.05
CA PRO A 457 27.57 -22.11 -7.11
C PRO A 457 26.96 -23.41 -7.64
N LEU A 458 25.64 -23.43 -7.84
CA LEU A 458 24.92 -24.59 -8.38
C LEU A 458 24.29 -24.29 -9.74
N GLU A 459 23.40 -23.30 -9.78
CA GLU A 459 22.55 -23.04 -10.95
C GLU A 459 22.18 -21.55 -11.03
N ARG A 460 21.99 -21.05 -12.25
CA ARG A 460 21.39 -19.73 -12.50
C ARG A 460 20.03 -19.93 -13.14
N VAL A 461 19.02 -19.26 -12.60
CA VAL A 461 17.62 -19.43 -12.99
C VAL A 461 17.09 -18.11 -13.51
N GLU A 462 16.74 -18.07 -14.79
CA GLU A 462 16.05 -16.94 -15.38
C GLU A 462 14.57 -16.98 -15.02
N ARG A 463 14.09 -15.92 -14.34
CA ARG A 463 12.66 -15.72 -14.10
C ARG A 463 12.10 -14.94 -15.28
N SER A 464 11.14 -15.54 -15.97
CA SER A 464 10.49 -14.94 -17.13
C SER A 464 9.00 -14.69 -16.92
N TRP A 465 8.47 -13.66 -17.57
CA TRP A 465 7.04 -13.37 -17.65
C TRP A 465 6.64 -13.22 -19.11
N ARG A 466 5.77 -14.14 -19.58
CA ARG A 466 5.25 -14.18 -20.96
C ARG A 466 6.36 -14.05 -22.02
N GLY A 467 7.42 -14.85 -21.84
CA GLY A 467 8.57 -14.91 -22.75
C GLY A 467 9.65 -13.85 -22.54
N ILE A 468 9.47 -12.91 -21.59
CA ILE A 468 10.45 -11.87 -21.30
C ILE A 468 11.18 -12.17 -20.00
N VAL A 469 12.51 -12.30 -20.05
CA VAL A 469 13.36 -12.47 -18.87
C VAL A 469 13.36 -11.18 -18.05
N MET A 470 12.86 -11.28 -16.83
CA MET A 470 12.70 -10.17 -15.89
C MET A 470 13.92 -10.03 -14.99
N ASP A 471 14.32 -11.13 -14.34
CA ASP A 471 15.49 -11.19 -13.45
C ASP A 471 16.16 -12.56 -13.54
N THR A 472 17.40 -12.64 -13.04
CA THR A 472 18.13 -13.90 -12.88
C THR A 472 18.42 -14.13 -11.40
N TYR A 473 18.26 -15.38 -10.95
CA TYR A 473 18.55 -15.82 -9.59
C TYR A 473 19.72 -16.79 -9.57
N ALA A 474 20.64 -16.58 -8.63
CA ALA A 474 21.72 -17.50 -8.31
C ALA A 474 21.24 -18.46 -7.21
N LEU A 475 21.43 -19.76 -7.44
CA LEU A 475 21.24 -20.83 -6.47
C LEU A 475 22.61 -21.38 -6.08
N GLU A 476 22.89 -21.42 -4.79
CA GLU A 476 24.19 -21.84 -4.27
C GLU A 476 24.05 -22.72 -3.04
N LYS A 477 24.93 -23.70 -2.89
CA LYS A 477 25.01 -24.51 -1.67
C LYS A 477 25.78 -23.74 -0.60
N ILE A 478 25.26 -23.70 0.62
CA ILE A 478 25.94 -23.13 1.80
C ILE A 478 26.24 -24.20 2.84
N THR A 479 27.46 -24.19 3.36
CA THR A 479 27.92 -25.13 4.39
C THR A 479 28.87 -24.46 5.39
N GLY A 480 29.07 -25.08 6.55
CA GLY A 480 30.07 -24.63 7.54
C GLY A 480 29.70 -23.33 8.26
N TRP A 481 28.41 -22.97 8.28
CA TRP A 481 27.92 -21.76 8.91
C TRP A 481 26.46 -21.90 9.32
N THR A 482 26.14 -21.34 10.48
CA THR A 482 24.77 -21.20 10.99
C THR A 482 24.48 -19.70 11.11
N PRO A 483 23.37 -19.19 10.53
CA PRO A 483 23.02 -17.78 10.63
C PRO A 483 22.64 -17.40 12.06
N ASP A 484 23.09 -16.22 12.49
CA ASP A 484 22.60 -15.58 13.71
C ASP A 484 21.27 -14.86 13.39
N LEU A 485 20.18 -15.30 14.04
CA LEU A 485 18.85 -14.75 13.80
C LEU A 485 18.57 -13.48 14.61
N SER A 486 19.34 -13.23 15.66
CA SER A 486 19.20 -12.12 16.60
C SER A 486 20.55 -11.41 16.84
N PRO A 487 21.24 -10.98 15.77
CA PRO A 487 22.53 -10.32 15.92
C PRO A 487 22.38 -9.00 16.69
N PRO A 488 23.44 -8.54 17.39
CA PRO A 488 23.42 -7.26 18.09
C PRO A 488 23.03 -6.08 17.18
N PRO A 489 22.35 -5.02 17.69
CA PRO A 489 21.87 -3.90 16.87
C PRO A 489 22.94 -3.16 16.04
N ASP A 490 24.20 -3.17 16.49
CA ASP A 490 25.34 -2.57 15.82
C ASP A 490 25.89 -3.43 14.67
N SER A 491 25.51 -4.71 14.61
CA SER A 491 25.91 -5.68 13.57
C SER A 491 25.46 -5.23 12.16
N PRO A 492 26.31 -5.39 11.13
CA PRO A 492 25.93 -5.20 9.74
C PRO A 492 24.78 -6.11 9.28
N LEU A 493 24.56 -7.25 9.95
CA LEU A 493 23.46 -8.17 9.66
C LEU A 493 22.13 -7.73 10.28
N PHE A 494 22.14 -6.86 11.30
CA PHE A 494 20.93 -6.33 11.92
C PHE A 494 20.33 -5.17 11.13
N ARG A 495 21.18 -4.25 10.66
CA ARG A 495 20.77 -2.98 10.03
C ARG A 495 19.94 -3.23 8.77
N TRP A 496 18.80 -2.56 8.67
CA TRP A 496 18.02 -2.50 7.43
C TRP A 496 18.64 -1.49 6.47
N ARG A 497 18.60 -1.77 5.16
CA ARG A 497 18.93 -0.75 4.17
C ARG A 497 17.85 0.31 4.18
N VAL A 498 18.26 1.55 4.43
CA VAL A 498 17.42 2.70 4.09
C VAL A 498 17.37 2.74 2.55
N LEU A 499 16.21 2.42 1.98
CA LEU A 499 15.99 2.46 0.52
C LEU A 499 16.22 3.86 -0.08
N ALA A 500 16.33 4.88 0.77
CA ALA A 500 16.79 6.22 0.46
C ALA A 500 18.22 6.37 1.02
N GLY A 501 19.22 6.19 0.15
CA GLY A 501 20.67 6.14 0.39
C GLY A 501 21.24 6.58 1.75
N THR A 502 22.08 5.71 2.32
CA THR A 502 23.37 6.05 2.95
C THR A 502 24.19 4.78 3.14
N VAL A 503 25.19 4.57 2.26
CA VAL A 503 26.43 3.91 2.66
C VAL A 503 27.35 5.04 3.11
N GLY A 504 27.41 5.28 4.42
CA GLY A 504 28.49 6.07 5.00
C GLY A 504 29.69 5.15 5.23
N GLY A 505 30.77 5.37 4.49
CA GLY A 505 32.01 4.62 4.58
C GLY A 505 32.84 4.70 3.29
N GLU A 506 33.44 5.86 3.06
CA GLU A 506 34.64 6.21 2.26
C GLU A 506 35.10 5.49 0.97
N ASP A 507 34.43 4.48 0.40
CA ASP A 507 34.98 3.74 -0.76
C ASP A 507 34.04 3.61 -1.97
N SER A 508 32.96 4.41 -2.05
CA SER A 508 31.86 4.19 -3.00
C SER A 508 31.75 5.22 -4.15
N ARG A 509 32.85 5.87 -4.55
CA ARG A 509 32.83 6.77 -5.73
C ARG A 509 32.68 6.06 -7.09
N CYS A 510 32.59 4.73 -7.14
CA CYS A 510 32.57 3.97 -8.41
C CYS A 510 31.25 3.21 -8.72
N HIS A 511 30.15 3.42 -7.99
CA HIS A 511 28.95 2.57 -8.14
C HIS A 511 27.66 3.25 -8.63
N CYS A 512 27.66 4.57 -8.89
CA CYS A 512 26.49 5.26 -9.43
C CYS A 512 26.23 5.04 -10.94
N GLU A 513 27.13 4.38 -11.69
CA GLU A 513 26.98 4.25 -13.16
C GLU A 513 26.37 2.93 -13.65
N ARG A 514 26.07 1.94 -12.79
CA ARG A 514 25.75 0.57 -13.28
C ARG A 514 24.38 -0.01 -12.95
N SER A 515 23.46 0.75 -12.35
CA SER A 515 22.13 0.25 -11.96
C SER A 515 20.96 0.79 -12.79
N ASN A 516 21.23 1.33 -14.00
CA ASN A 516 20.18 1.85 -14.89
C ASN A 516 20.05 1.02 -16.19
N PRO A 517 18.96 0.25 -16.41
CA PRO A 517 18.76 -0.48 -17.65
C PRO A 517 18.41 0.43 -18.85
N SER A 518 18.27 1.75 -18.66
CA SER A 518 18.02 2.70 -19.76
C SER A 518 19.28 3.41 -20.30
N CYS A 519 20.48 3.00 -19.89
CA CYS A 519 21.75 3.55 -20.40
C CYS A 519 22.43 2.71 -21.50
N ARG A 520 21.70 1.86 -22.21
CA ARG A 520 22.24 1.16 -23.40
C ARG A 520 21.24 1.10 -24.55
N VAL A 521 21.11 2.19 -25.29
CA VAL A 521 20.94 2.19 -26.75
C VAL A 521 21.61 3.47 -27.23
N GLY A 522 22.51 3.36 -28.21
CA GLY A 522 23.08 4.51 -28.91
C GLY A 522 22.08 5.20 -29.81
#